data_AF-A0A258LPC5-F1
#
_entry.id   AF-A0A258LPC5-F1
#
_cell.length_a   1.000
_cell.length_b   1.000
_cell.length_c   1.000
_cell.angle_alpha   90.00
_cell.angle_beta   90.00
_cell.angle_gamma   90.00
#
_symmetry.space_group_name_H-M   'P 1'
#
loop_
_entity.id
_entity.type
_entity.pdbx_description
1 polymer ?
#
loop_
_entity_poly.entity_id
_entity_poly.type
_entity_poly.pdbx_seq_one_letter_code
_entity_poly.pdbx_strand_id
1 'polypeptide(L)' 'MERWQEAMRAIRDSIRVIGSKTYYRFYERDTPDGEWRPISIDLARA' A
#
# COMPACT_ATOMS: atom_id res chain seq x y z
N MET A 1 -4.05 33.42 8.58
CA MET A 1 -4.35 32.08 7.99
C MET A 1 -3.58 31.79 6.71
N GLU A 2 -3.09 32.80 5.99
CA GLU A 2 -2.37 32.65 4.71
C GLU A 2 -1.15 31.73 4.78
N ARG A 3 -0.24 31.91 5.76
CA ARG A 3 0.94 31.04 5.95
C ARG A 3 0.63 29.56 6.10
N TRP A 4 -0.49 29.20 6.76
CA TRP A 4 -0.90 27.81 6.91
C TRP A 4 -1.35 27.22 5.57
N GLN A 5 -2.13 28.00 4.81
CA GLN A 5 -2.58 27.59 3.49
C GLN A 5 -1.41 27.45 2.51
N GLU A 6 -0.42 28.36 2.57
CA GLU A 6 0.82 28.25 1.79
C GLU A 6 1.63 27.00 2.16
N ALA A 7 1.78 26.72 3.46
CA ALA A 7 2.47 25.51 3.92
C ALA A 7 1.79 24.23 3.41
N MET A 8 0.46 24.15 3.51
CA MET A 8 -0.30 23.01 2.99
C MET A 8 -0.20 22.88 1.46
N ARG A 9 -0.09 23.99 0.74
CA ARG A 9 0.12 24.03 -0.72
C ARG A 9 1.51 23.51 -1.08
N ALA A 10 2.55 24.00 -0.41
CA ALA A 10 3.93 23.56 -0.60
C ALA A 10 4.11 22.05 -0.32
N ILE A 11 3.47 21.53 0.73
CA ILE A 11 3.47 20.08 1.01
C ILE A 11 2.85 19.31 -0.15
N ARG A 12 1.70 19.75 -0.67
CA ARG A 12 1.03 19.09 -1.79
C ARG A 12 1.86 19.14 -3.06
N ASP A 13 2.49 20.28 -3.35
CA ASP A 13 3.35 20.46 -4.52
C ASP A 13 4.62 19.59 -4.46
N SER A 14 5.06 19.21 -3.25
CA SER A 14 6.21 18.34 -3.05
C SER A 14 5.95 16.85 -3.29
N ILE A 15 4.68 16.42 -3.37
CA ILE A 15 4.31 15.01 -3.53
C ILE A 15 4.61 14.56 -4.97
N ARG A 16 5.44 13.52 -5.11
CA ARG A 16 5.73 12.86 -6.40
C ARG A 16 5.26 11.42 -6.34
N VAL A 17 4.31 11.06 -7.21
CA VAL A 17 3.91 9.66 -7.39
C VAL A 17 4.98 8.96 -8.22
N ILE A 18 5.82 8.18 -7.56
CA ILE A 18 6.95 7.45 -8.17
C ILE A 18 6.54 6.11 -8.78
N GLY A 19 5.29 5.69 -8.60
CA GLY A 19 4.73 4.48 -9.19
C GLY A 19 3.43 4.06 -8.51
N SER A 20 2.75 3.10 -9.13
CA SER A 20 1.64 2.36 -8.52
C SER A 20 2.09 0.92 -8.25
N LYS A 21 1.69 0.35 -7.12
CA LYS A 21 1.85 -1.07 -6.83
C LYS A 21 0.47 -1.73 -6.84
N THR A 22 0.32 -2.79 -7.64
CA THR A 22 -0.88 -3.63 -7.59
C THR A 22 -0.87 -4.41 -6.29
N TYR A 23 -1.94 -4.30 -5.50
CA TYR A 23 -2.10 -5.07 -4.28
C TYR A 23 -2.61 -6.47 -4.62
N TYR A 24 -1.77 -7.49 -4.41
CA TYR A 24 -2.15 -8.89 -4.58
C TYR A 24 -2.39 -9.53 -3.21
N ARG A 25 -3.48 -10.30 -3.11
CA ARG A 25 -3.78 -11.11 -1.93
C ARG A 25 -3.63 -12.58 -2.27
N PHE A 26 -2.68 -13.24 -1.62
CA PHE A 26 -2.41 -14.66 -1.83
C PHE A 26 -3.05 -15.49 -0.73
N TYR A 27 -3.50 -16.68 -1.12
CA TYR A 27 -4.10 -17.66 -0.23
C TYR A 27 -3.54 -19.04 -0.53
N GLU A 28 -3.46 -19.86 0.50
CA GLU A 28 -3.09 -21.28 0.41
C GLU A 28 -4.18 -22.15 1.04
N ARG A 29 -4.21 -23.44 0.67
CA ARG A 29 -5.04 -24.45 1.33
C ARG A 29 -4.31 -25.78 1.29
N ASP A 30 -4.48 -26.58 2.33
CA ASP A 30 -3.75 -27.85 2.48
C ASP A 30 -4.35 -28.98 1.64
N THR A 31 -5.64 -28.91 1.36
CA THR A 31 -6.38 -29.94 0.60
C THR A 31 -7.32 -29.29 -0.44
N PRO A 32 -7.76 -30.03 -1.47
CA PRO A 32 -8.69 -29.50 -2.47
C PRO A 32 -10.02 -28.99 -1.90
N ASP A 33 -10.44 -29.52 -0.76
CA ASP A 33 -11.71 -29.18 -0.09
C ASP A 33 -11.49 -28.31 1.17
N GLY A 34 -10.23 -27.99 1.48
CA GLY A 34 -9.84 -27.25 2.69
C GLY A 34 -10.07 -25.74 2.59
N GLU A 35 -10.06 -25.09 3.76
CA GLU A 35 -10.21 -23.64 3.87
C GLU A 35 -9.00 -22.87 3.34
N TRP A 36 -9.28 -21.72 2.71
CA TRP A 36 -8.24 -20.81 2.23
C TRP A 36 -7.68 -19.98 3.39
N ARG A 37 -6.37 -20.09 3.61
CA ARG A 37 -5.60 -19.35 4.62
C ARG A 37 -4.82 -18.21 3.93
N PRO A 38 -4.92 -16.96 4.40
CA PRO A 38 -4.19 -15.84 3.80
C PRO A 38 -2.69 -15.98 4.05
N ILE A 39 -1.88 -15.73 3.03
CA ILE A 39 -0.42 -15.71 3.15
C ILE A 39 0.01 -14.30 3.57
N SER A 40 0.71 -14.20 4.71
CA SER A 40 1.31 -12.94 5.15
C SER A 40 2.64 -12.73 4.43
N ILE A 41 2.75 -11.68 3.61
CA ILE A 41 3.97 -11.31 2.89
C ILE A 41 4.49 -9.99 3.45
N ASP A 42 5.72 -10.00 3.96
CA ASP A 42 6.43 -8.80 4.34
C ASP A 42 7.05 -8.15 3.08
N LEU A 43 6.34 -7.16 2.53
CA LEU A 43 6.77 -6.42 1.36
C LEU A 43 7.92 -5.42 1.66
N ALA A 44 8.28 -5.19 2.92
CA ALA A 44 9.36 -4.28 3.30
C ALA A 44 10.73 -4.96 3.30
N ARG A 45 10.78 -6.30 3.35
CA ARG A 45 12.01 -7.10 3.27
C ARG A 45 12.42 -7.51 1.85
N ALA A 46 11.59 -7.22 0.85
CA ALA A 46 11.79 -7.60 -0.55
C ALA A 46 12.48 -6.52 -1.38
#